data_AF-A0A5N5NKG8-F1
#
_entry.id   AF-A0A5N5NKG8-F1
#
_cell.length_a   1.000
_cell.length_b   1.000
_cell.length_c   1.000
_cell.angle_alpha   90.00
_cell.angle_beta   90.00
_cell.angle_gamma   90.00
#
_symmetry.space_group_name_H-M   'P 1'
#
loop_
_entity.id
_entity.type
_entity.pdbx_description
1 polymer ?
#
loop_
_entity_poly.entity_id
_entity_poly.type
_entity_poly.pdbx_seq_one_letter_code
_entity_poly.pdbx_strand_id
1 'polypeptide(L)'
;MSCRKGEVAADLAVPTVPTPDPFLIATSLDTIKPDAKSRKFIRRYVTKGKKINRPKRQKRAVNSWFDAGELTPEGPPAVLCRGLATNILDPKMLQVLHDFVPIMVKVMYPVEQCVDLATENQHWHEDLAQDIAYAQSVSNIASVYFDIINSRNQEFQKLIHTGTSLGPLRAQLAAGTDVAVTDSTIFTVVALALRSEDLDATSTHMHGLQQMIRLRGGISALSTKRSLQIKCCRIDLALAMRTGAKPLLFTPPELTWKPYLADPATSPTAYPWHDLLDSPDIRLVYIYLDLGEFGRSLNLAHQTKRKIPPSLFQEVLISVQYRLHHLSYPSHDVQETLRLAMLAFSASLFLSAPHSPHTRPVLDCSKGLAAGFAESLLLLHVFERKTHDGRDPCLELDLCLAFLGRVMVSGLDLAEQQQQRSRLLDGKIISTARALGLTAWTEMRRVLKGFLWVDVIHDEPGRRLFDTASAGKLEEHCEA
;
A
#
# COMPACT_ATOMS: atom_id res chain seq x y z
N MET A 1 6.04 -1.35 77.67
CA MET A 1 6.88 -0.17 78.02
C MET A 1 7.17 0.63 76.75
N SER A 2 7.32 1.95 76.84
CA SER A 2 7.70 2.94 75.78
C SER A 2 7.07 2.81 74.38
N CYS A 3 6.26 3.72 73.82
CA CYS A 3 6.21 5.20 73.79
C CYS A 3 6.88 5.85 72.56
N ARG A 4 6.03 6.30 71.62
CA ARG A 4 6.09 7.44 70.67
C ARG A 4 4.78 7.36 69.86
N LYS A 5 3.83 8.31 69.83
CA LYS A 5 3.87 9.78 69.63
C LYS A 5 4.60 10.17 68.33
N GLY A 6 3.96 10.84 67.36
CA GLY A 6 2.55 11.26 67.25
C GLY A 6 2.29 12.01 65.94
N GLU A 7 1.02 12.28 65.62
CA GLU A 7 0.60 12.98 64.38
C GLU A 7 0.87 14.49 64.43
N VAL A 8 1.23 15.07 63.27
CA VAL A 8 1.04 16.50 62.94
C VAL A 8 0.64 16.58 61.46
N ALA A 9 -0.18 17.56 61.10
CA ALA A 9 -0.80 17.73 59.80
C ALA A 9 0.18 17.90 58.62
N ALA A 10 -0.30 17.57 57.41
CA ALA A 10 0.32 17.95 56.15
C ALA A 10 -0.40 19.18 55.56
N ASP A 11 0.35 20.28 55.36
CA ASP A 11 -0.21 21.52 54.81
C ASP A 11 -0.60 21.40 53.34
N LEU A 12 -1.77 21.98 52.99
CA LEU A 12 -2.24 22.13 51.62
C LEU A 12 -1.48 23.26 50.91
N ALA A 13 -0.46 22.91 50.14
CA ALA A 13 0.32 23.87 49.35
C ALA A 13 -0.55 24.51 48.25
N VAL A 14 -0.81 25.82 48.40
CA VAL A 14 -1.53 26.63 47.40
C VAL A 14 -0.72 26.74 46.10
N PRO A 15 -1.31 26.53 44.90
CA PRO A 15 -0.59 26.69 43.64
C PRO A 15 -0.15 28.15 43.41
N THR A 16 1.15 28.39 43.36
CA THR A 16 1.70 29.71 43.02
C THR A 16 1.44 30.05 41.56
N VAL A 17 0.68 31.11 41.30
CA VAL A 17 0.47 31.64 39.95
C VAL A 17 1.83 31.98 39.31
N PRO A 18 2.14 31.48 38.09
CA PRO A 18 3.39 31.82 37.44
C PRO A 18 3.40 33.30 37.03
N THR A 19 4.35 34.06 37.58
CA THR A 19 4.62 35.44 37.13
C THR A 19 4.96 35.43 35.64
N PRO A 20 4.34 36.29 34.80
CA PRO A 20 4.64 36.33 33.37
C PRO A 20 6.11 36.69 33.14
N ASP A 21 6.82 35.87 32.34
CA ASP A 21 8.20 36.14 31.92
C ASP A 21 8.22 37.47 31.12
N PRO A 22 9.05 38.48 31.49
CA PRO A 22 8.96 39.82 30.91
C PRO A 22 9.45 39.87 29.46
N PHE A 23 8.61 40.40 28.57
CA PHE A 23 8.96 40.63 27.16
C PHE A 23 9.98 41.77 27.03
N LEU A 24 11.15 41.45 26.47
CA LEU A 24 12.17 42.43 26.11
C LEU A 24 11.91 42.97 24.70
N ILE A 25 11.39 44.19 24.60
CA ILE A 25 11.21 44.91 23.35
C ILE A 25 12.39 45.87 23.16
N ALA A 26 13.15 45.70 22.07
CA ALA A 26 14.22 46.60 21.67
C ALA A 26 13.67 47.63 20.67
N THR A 27 13.63 48.92 21.07
CA THR A 27 12.99 50.00 20.29
C THR A 27 13.97 50.96 19.63
N SER A 28 15.28 50.84 19.89
CA SER A 28 16.33 51.66 19.27
C SER A 28 17.63 50.87 19.04
N LEU A 29 18.53 51.40 18.20
CA LEU A 29 19.84 50.77 17.93
C LEU A 29 20.69 50.58 19.19
N ASP A 30 20.59 51.47 20.18
CA ASP A 30 21.36 51.34 21.43
C ASP A 30 20.87 50.16 22.27
N THR A 31 19.59 49.80 22.19
CA THR A 31 19.04 48.60 22.86
C THR A 31 19.51 47.28 22.23
N ILE A 32 20.18 47.31 21.08
CA ILE A 32 20.78 46.11 20.43
C ILE A 32 22.01 45.59 21.19
N LYS A 33 22.57 46.36 22.14
CA LYS A 33 23.62 45.91 23.08
C LYS A 33 23.04 45.65 24.49
N PRO A 34 22.23 44.59 24.70
CA PRO A 34 21.64 44.29 26.01
C PRO A 34 22.73 44.14 27.08
N ASP A 35 22.41 44.54 28.32
CA ASP A 35 23.32 44.54 29.46
C ASP A 35 23.75 43.12 29.89
N ALA A 36 24.69 43.00 30.84
CA ALA A 36 25.16 41.70 31.31
C ALA A 36 24.05 40.80 31.90
N LYS A 37 23.06 41.39 32.58
CA LYS A 37 21.90 40.71 33.17
C LYS A 37 20.95 40.22 32.07
N SER A 38 20.61 41.08 31.11
CA SER A 38 19.76 40.72 29.95
C SER A 38 20.44 39.71 29.04
N ARG A 39 21.75 39.81 28.77
CA ARG A 39 22.52 38.77 28.05
C ARG A 39 22.48 37.42 28.76
N LYS A 40 22.54 37.40 30.11
CA LYS A 40 22.42 36.16 30.91
C LYS A 40 20.98 35.62 30.88
N PHE A 41 19.96 36.49 30.90
CA PHE A 41 18.56 36.10 30.75
C PHE A 41 18.26 35.52 29.36
N ILE A 42 18.63 36.22 28.28
CA ILE A 42 18.48 35.75 26.89
C ILE A 42 19.19 34.40 26.69
N ARG A 43 20.44 34.26 27.17
CA ARG A 43 21.14 32.95 27.14
C ARG A 43 20.38 31.87 27.91
N ARG A 44 19.81 32.15 29.09
CA ARG A 44 18.98 31.20 29.85
C ARG A 44 17.69 30.85 29.08
N TYR A 45 17.04 31.81 28.43
CA TYR A 45 15.78 31.62 27.70
C TYR A 45 15.98 30.81 26.41
N VAL A 46 16.97 31.18 25.59
CA VAL A 46 17.33 30.45 24.35
C VAL A 46 17.88 29.05 24.66
N THR A 47 18.44 28.81 25.84
CA THR A 47 18.85 27.46 26.27
C THR A 47 17.79 26.66 27.02
N LYS A 48 16.74 27.26 27.63
CA LYS A 48 15.55 26.53 28.17
C LYS A 48 15.05 25.56 27.10
N GLY A 49 14.74 26.05 25.89
CA GLY A 49 14.22 25.24 24.78
C GLY A 49 15.22 24.23 24.16
N LYS A 50 16.52 24.32 24.46
CA LYS A 50 17.55 23.36 24.03
C LYS A 50 17.96 22.35 25.12
N LYS A 51 17.57 22.58 26.38
CA LYS A 51 17.90 21.73 27.54
C LYS A 51 16.69 21.12 28.25
N ILE A 52 15.46 21.50 27.89
CA ILE A 52 14.34 20.55 28.00
C ILE A 52 14.77 19.31 27.22
N ASN A 53 14.78 18.14 27.87
CA ASN A 53 14.96 16.88 27.17
C ASN A 53 13.94 16.85 26.03
N ARG A 54 14.40 16.85 24.77
CA ARG A 54 13.56 16.32 23.70
C ARG A 54 13.13 14.94 24.22
N PRO A 55 11.83 14.65 24.43
CA PRO A 55 11.44 13.29 24.78
C PRO A 55 12.07 12.42 23.70
N LYS A 56 12.72 11.31 24.09
CA LYS A 56 13.19 10.33 23.11
C LYS A 56 11.93 9.91 22.35
N ARG A 57 11.70 10.53 21.18
CA ARG A 57 10.53 10.26 20.34
C ARG A 57 10.76 8.84 19.87
N GLN A 58 10.18 7.91 20.62
CA GLN A 58 10.38 6.49 20.43
C GLN A 58 10.01 6.23 18.97
N LYS A 59 11.02 5.96 18.16
CA LYS A 59 10.78 5.34 16.86
C LYS A 59 10.20 3.99 17.24
N ARG A 60 8.87 3.88 17.24
CA ARG A 60 8.20 2.59 17.17
C ARG A 60 8.73 1.99 15.87
N ALA A 61 9.66 1.05 15.99
CA ALA A 61 9.97 0.19 14.88
C ALA A 61 8.64 -0.44 14.48
N VAL A 62 8.29 -0.32 13.20
CA VAL A 62 7.27 -1.22 12.65
C VAL A 62 8.03 -2.53 12.48
N ASN A 63 7.56 -3.59 13.13
CA ASN A 63 8.14 -4.90 12.94
C ASN A 63 7.67 -5.47 11.61
N SER A 64 8.37 -6.47 11.08
CA SER A 64 7.90 -7.22 9.92
C SER A 64 6.55 -7.85 10.19
N TRP A 65 5.68 -7.83 9.19
CA TRP A 65 4.43 -8.58 9.20
C TRP A 65 4.65 -10.09 9.05
N PHE A 66 5.73 -10.52 8.40
CA PHE A 66 6.00 -11.91 8.06
C PHE A 66 6.59 -12.73 9.22
N ASP A 67 7.49 -12.14 10.01
CA ASP A 67 8.28 -12.84 11.03
C ASP A 67 8.45 -12.06 12.35
N ALA A 68 7.77 -10.92 12.50
CA ALA A 68 7.75 -10.08 13.70
C ALA A 68 9.11 -9.54 14.20
N GLY A 69 10.20 -9.71 13.44
CA GLY A 69 11.47 -9.01 13.69
C GLY A 69 11.37 -7.50 13.45
N GLU A 70 12.28 -6.68 13.98
CA GLU A 70 12.26 -5.23 13.68
C GLU A 70 12.55 -4.97 12.19
N LEU A 71 11.79 -4.07 11.53
CA LEU A 71 12.28 -3.45 10.30
C LEU A 71 13.38 -2.46 10.70
N THR A 72 14.61 -2.97 10.77
CA THR A 72 15.77 -2.22 11.23
C THR A 72 16.00 -0.97 10.37
N PRO A 73 16.23 0.21 10.96
CA PRO A 73 16.73 1.35 10.21
C PRO A 73 18.15 1.00 9.75
N GLU A 74 18.30 0.71 8.46
CA GLU A 74 19.55 0.24 7.85
C GLU A 74 20.76 1.13 8.19
N GLY A 75 21.91 0.49 8.33
CA GLY A 75 23.19 1.17 8.52
C GLY A 75 23.63 1.95 7.27
N PRO A 76 24.76 2.69 7.33
CA PRO A 76 25.36 3.23 6.11
C PRO A 76 25.64 2.08 5.13
N PRO A 77 25.38 2.26 3.82
CA PRO A 77 25.46 1.18 2.84
C PRO A 77 26.88 0.59 2.81
N ALA A 78 26.96 -0.74 2.85
CA ALA A 78 28.23 -1.44 2.75
C ALA A 78 28.85 -1.20 1.36
N VAL A 79 29.95 -0.45 1.30
CA VAL A 79 30.64 -0.11 0.05
C VAL A 79 31.46 -1.33 -0.43
N LEU A 80 30.79 -2.44 -0.76
CA LEU A 80 31.43 -3.73 -1.04
C LEU A 80 30.78 -4.61 -2.13
N CYS A 81 29.91 -4.07 -2.99
CA CYS A 81 29.34 -4.79 -4.14
C CYS A 81 29.81 -4.26 -5.51
N ARG A 82 31.14 -4.23 -5.72
CA ARG A 82 31.76 -3.90 -7.02
C ARG A 82 32.68 -4.98 -7.63
N GLY A 83 32.84 -6.16 -7.00
CA GLY A 83 33.87 -7.12 -7.42
C GLY A 83 33.54 -8.62 -7.37
N LEU A 84 32.34 -9.04 -6.94
CA LEU A 84 32.00 -10.47 -6.80
C LEU A 84 31.20 -11.03 -7.98
N ALA A 85 30.12 -10.36 -8.41
CA ALA A 85 29.26 -10.84 -9.49
C ALA A 85 29.93 -10.83 -10.89
N THR A 86 30.84 -9.88 -11.14
CA THR A 86 31.42 -9.58 -12.46
C THR A 86 32.31 -10.67 -13.03
N ASN A 87 32.79 -11.59 -12.19
CA ASN A 87 33.79 -12.60 -12.58
C ASN A 87 33.16 -13.98 -12.85
N ILE A 88 31.83 -14.11 -12.66
CA ILE A 88 31.09 -15.38 -12.76
C ILE A 88 29.87 -15.23 -13.68
N LEU A 89 29.27 -14.03 -13.75
CA LEU A 89 28.16 -13.75 -14.66
C LEU A 89 28.70 -13.18 -16.00
N ASP A 90 28.29 -13.78 -17.11
CA ASP A 90 28.54 -13.29 -18.48
C ASP A 90 28.11 -11.81 -18.62
N PRO A 91 28.94 -10.92 -19.20
CA PRO A 91 28.56 -9.55 -19.56
C PRO A 91 27.17 -9.41 -20.23
N LYS A 92 26.75 -10.36 -21.07
CA LYS A 92 25.40 -10.34 -21.67
C LYS A 92 24.30 -10.52 -20.61
N MET A 93 24.50 -11.42 -19.65
CA MET A 93 23.59 -11.63 -18.51
C MET A 93 23.58 -10.42 -17.57
N LEU A 94 24.74 -9.79 -17.32
CA LEU A 94 24.82 -8.55 -16.55
C LEU A 94 24.03 -7.40 -17.20
N GLN A 95 24.08 -7.28 -18.53
CA GLN A 95 23.26 -6.31 -19.27
C GLN A 95 21.75 -6.62 -19.16
N VAL A 96 21.34 -7.87 -19.38
CA VAL A 96 19.93 -8.28 -19.26
C VAL A 96 19.39 -8.02 -17.84
N LEU A 97 20.18 -8.28 -16.79
CA LEU A 97 19.81 -7.99 -15.40
C LEU A 97 19.71 -6.48 -15.14
N HIS A 98 20.66 -5.69 -15.64
CA HIS A 98 20.67 -4.22 -15.53
C HIS A 98 19.40 -3.60 -16.14
N ASP A 99 18.95 -4.11 -17.30
CA ASP A 99 17.79 -3.56 -18.00
C ASP A 99 16.45 -4.07 -17.42
N PHE A 100 16.44 -5.27 -16.81
CA PHE A 100 15.23 -5.90 -16.26
C PHE A 100 14.89 -5.48 -14.82
N VAL A 101 15.88 -5.32 -13.93
CA VAL A 101 15.64 -4.96 -12.52
C VAL A 101 14.86 -3.63 -12.38
N PRO A 102 15.18 -2.54 -13.10
CA PRO A 102 14.41 -1.30 -13.05
C PRO A 102 12.94 -1.48 -13.47
N ILE A 103 12.66 -2.33 -14.47
CA ILE A 103 11.30 -2.64 -14.90
C ILE A 103 10.55 -3.37 -13.77
N MET A 104 11.18 -4.37 -13.17
CA MET A 104 10.62 -5.13 -12.05
C MET A 104 10.31 -4.25 -10.83
N VAL A 105 11.20 -3.30 -10.51
CA VAL A 105 11.01 -2.34 -9.42
C VAL A 105 9.84 -1.39 -9.71
N LYS A 106 9.70 -0.87 -10.94
CA LYS A 106 8.54 -0.05 -11.33
C LYS A 106 7.21 -0.79 -11.21
N VAL A 107 7.18 -2.07 -11.63
CA VAL A 107 5.99 -2.94 -11.50
C VAL A 107 5.66 -3.29 -10.03
N MET A 108 6.64 -3.24 -9.13
CA MET A 108 6.42 -3.42 -7.70
C MET A 108 5.94 -2.14 -6.99
N TYR A 109 6.39 -0.95 -7.42
CA TYR A 109 6.24 0.30 -6.68
C TYR A 109 5.61 1.42 -7.54
N PRO A 110 4.28 1.42 -7.76
CA PRO A 110 3.59 2.38 -8.63
C PRO A 110 3.76 3.85 -8.24
N VAL A 111 4.02 4.10 -6.96
CA VAL A 111 4.25 5.44 -6.39
C VAL A 111 5.74 5.70 -6.15
N GLU A 112 6.56 5.54 -7.19
CA GLU A 112 8.04 5.69 -7.16
C GLU A 112 8.52 6.92 -6.35
N GLN A 113 7.83 8.06 -6.49
CA GLN A 113 8.17 9.30 -5.79
C GLN A 113 7.92 9.30 -4.27
N CYS A 114 7.24 8.29 -3.73
CA CYS A 114 6.93 8.15 -2.30
C CYS A 114 7.73 7.02 -1.62
N VAL A 115 8.48 6.20 -2.37
CA VAL A 115 9.12 4.97 -1.88
C VAL A 115 10.62 4.98 -2.18
N ASP A 116 11.46 4.50 -1.26
CA ASP A 116 12.92 4.62 -1.44
C ASP A 116 13.59 3.53 -2.27
N LEU A 117 13.27 3.55 -3.58
CA LEU A 117 13.78 2.60 -4.58
C LEU A 117 15.31 2.50 -4.66
N ALA A 118 16.06 3.46 -4.11
CA ALA A 118 17.52 3.34 -3.98
C ALA A 118 17.92 2.16 -3.08
N THR A 119 17.20 1.96 -1.97
CA THR A 119 17.41 0.83 -1.05
C THR A 119 16.97 -0.50 -1.70
N GLU A 120 15.84 -0.53 -2.41
CA GLU A 120 15.40 -1.73 -3.16
C GLU A 120 16.45 -2.14 -4.21
N ASN A 121 16.92 -1.20 -5.04
CA ASN A 121 17.94 -1.49 -6.05
C ASN A 121 19.23 -2.06 -5.44
N GLN A 122 19.66 -1.55 -4.28
CA GLN A 122 20.82 -2.09 -3.56
C GLN A 122 20.58 -3.54 -3.11
N HIS A 123 19.43 -3.85 -2.50
CA HIS A 123 19.07 -5.22 -2.11
C HIS A 123 19.06 -6.18 -3.30
N TRP A 124 18.58 -5.77 -4.47
CA TRP A 124 18.68 -6.59 -5.69
C TRP A 124 20.13 -6.86 -6.10
N HIS A 125 21.01 -5.87 -6.06
CA HIS A 125 22.43 -6.07 -6.37
C HIS A 125 23.11 -6.98 -5.35
N GLU A 126 22.71 -6.95 -4.08
CA GLU A 126 23.23 -7.82 -3.03
C GLU A 126 22.70 -9.27 -3.17
N ASP A 127 21.39 -9.47 -3.34
CA ASP A 127 20.76 -10.79 -3.59
C ASP A 127 21.38 -11.48 -4.82
N LEU A 128 21.55 -10.74 -5.93
CA LEU A 128 22.11 -11.26 -7.18
C LEU A 128 23.64 -11.49 -7.11
N ALA A 129 24.36 -10.78 -6.23
CA ALA A 129 25.81 -10.98 -6.06
C ALA A 129 26.15 -12.11 -5.08
N GLN A 130 25.24 -12.43 -4.15
CA GLN A 130 25.42 -13.50 -3.17
C GLN A 130 24.99 -14.88 -3.70
N ASP A 131 24.04 -14.93 -4.65
CA ASP A 131 23.48 -16.18 -5.17
C ASP A 131 23.51 -16.24 -6.71
N ILE A 132 24.53 -16.93 -7.23
CA ILE A 132 24.79 -17.09 -8.67
C ILE A 132 23.66 -17.87 -9.36
N ALA A 133 23.09 -18.89 -8.70
CA ALA A 133 22.03 -19.72 -9.28
C ALA A 133 20.70 -18.94 -9.36
N TYR A 134 20.42 -18.11 -8.35
CA TYR A 134 19.33 -17.15 -8.37
C TYR A 134 19.54 -16.11 -9.48
N ALA A 135 20.74 -15.51 -9.58
CA ALA A 135 21.04 -14.51 -10.62
C ALA A 135 20.91 -15.06 -12.05
N GLN A 136 21.39 -16.29 -12.30
CA GLN A 136 21.17 -17.00 -13.56
C GLN A 136 19.68 -17.21 -13.84
N SER A 137 18.89 -17.60 -12.82
CA SER A 137 17.45 -17.80 -12.96
C SER A 137 16.70 -16.49 -13.26
N VAL A 138 17.06 -15.39 -12.61
CA VAL A 138 16.54 -14.05 -12.90
C VAL A 138 16.91 -13.62 -14.33
N SER A 139 18.16 -13.84 -14.77
CA SER A 139 18.61 -13.49 -16.12
C SER A 139 17.93 -14.32 -17.22
N ASN A 140 17.69 -15.61 -16.98
CA ASN A 140 16.99 -16.47 -17.94
C ASN A 140 15.53 -16.03 -18.10
N ILE A 141 14.84 -15.75 -17.00
CA ILE A 141 13.49 -15.18 -17.00
C ILE A 141 13.45 -13.80 -17.66
N ALA A 142 14.44 -12.94 -17.41
CA ALA A 142 14.55 -11.62 -18.01
C ALA A 142 14.78 -11.70 -19.54
N SER A 143 15.63 -12.64 -20.00
CA SER A 143 15.84 -12.90 -21.42
C SER A 143 14.53 -13.34 -22.09
N VAL A 144 13.85 -14.34 -21.51
CA VAL A 144 12.52 -14.80 -21.96
C VAL A 144 11.48 -13.67 -21.97
N TYR A 145 11.51 -12.77 -20.99
CA TYR A 145 10.65 -11.59 -20.95
C TYR A 145 10.90 -10.63 -22.13
N PHE A 146 12.16 -10.31 -22.43
CA PHE A 146 12.52 -9.45 -23.56
C PHE A 146 12.25 -10.12 -24.92
N ASP A 147 12.61 -11.40 -25.07
CA ASP A 147 12.34 -12.18 -26.29
C ASP A 147 10.84 -12.21 -26.60
N ILE A 148 9.99 -12.40 -25.60
CA ILE A 148 8.52 -12.38 -25.74
C ILE A 148 8.00 -10.99 -26.14
N ILE A 149 8.53 -9.91 -25.56
CA ILE A 149 8.09 -8.53 -25.90
C ILE A 149 8.53 -8.12 -27.30
N ASN A 150 9.72 -8.53 -27.73
CA ASN A 150 10.22 -8.31 -29.09
C ASN A 150 9.47 -9.18 -30.13
N SER A 151 8.90 -10.30 -29.70
CA SER A 151 8.18 -11.25 -30.56
C SER A 151 6.72 -10.85 -30.80
N ARG A 152 6.35 -10.63 -32.06
CA ARG A 152 4.95 -10.35 -32.46
C ARG A 152 4.07 -11.60 -32.67
N ASN A 153 4.58 -12.80 -32.38
CA ASN A 153 3.91 -14.09 -32.66
C ASN A 153 3.63 -14.86 -31.36
N GLN A 154 2.34 -15.05 -31.05
CA GLN A 154 1.88 -15.72 -29.82
C GLN A 154 2.31 -17.19 -29.71
N GLU A 155 2.34 -17.95 -30.81
CA GLU A 155 2.80 -19.34 -30.77
C GLU A 155 4.30 -19.44 -30.45
N PHE A 156 5.09 -18.50 -30.97
CA PHE A 156 6.52 -18.41 -30.64
C PHE A 156 6.74 -18.03 -29.16
N GLN A 157 5.90 -17.16 -28.59
CA GLN A 157 5.93 -16.82 -27.17
C GLN A 157 5.62 -18.04 -26.27
N LYS A 158 4.61 -18.86 -26.63
CA LYS A 158 4.30 -20.13 -25.96
C LYS A 158 5.46 -21.13 -26.06
N LEU A 159 6.10 -21.22 -27.24
CA LEU A 159 7.22 -22.11 -27.48
C LEU A 159 8.44 -21.75 -26.61
N ILE A 160 8.78 -20.46 -26.51
CA ILE A 160 9.86 -19.95 -25.64
C ILE A 160 9.55 -20.27 -24.17
N HIS A 161 8.34 -19.96 -23.69
CA HIS A 161 7.93 -20.25 -22.32
C HIS A 161 8.07 -21.74 -21.97
N THR A 162 7.69 -22.63 -22.91
CA THR A 162 7.74 -24.08 -22.72
C THR A 162 9.16 -24.64 -22.82
N GLY A 163 9.93 -24.25 -23.83
CA GLY A 163 11.27 -24.78 -24.08
C GLY A 163 12.32 -24.21 -23.11
N THR A 164 12.37 -22.89 -22.98
CA THR A 164 13.46 -22.17 -22.29
C THR A 164 13.30 -22.15 -20.77
N SER A 165 12.06 -22.19 -20.25
CA SER A 165 11.81 -22.09 -18.80
C SER A 165 11.30 -23.39 -18.17
N LEU A 166 10.31 -24.06 -18.77
CA LEU A 166 9.76 -25.30 -18.19
C LEU A 166 10.68 -26.52 -18.35
N GLY A 167 11.50 -26.58 -19.40
CA GLY A 167 12.50 -27.63 -19.60
C GLY A 167 13.53 -27.71 -18.46
N PRO A 168 14.31 -26.64 -18.20
CA PRO A 168 15.27 -26.60 -17.10
C PRO A 168 14.63 -26.80 -15.71
N LEU A 169 13.43 -26.22 -15.49
CA LEU A 169 12.69 -26.42 -14.23
C LEU A 169 12.37 -27.91 -13.99
N ARG A 170 11.89 -28.64 -15.00
CA ARG A 170 11.61 -30.08 -14.87
C ARG A 170 12.87 -30.88 -14.52
N ALA A 171 14.02 -30.51 -15.07
CA ALA A 171 15.31 -31.14 -14.74
C ALA A 171 15.74 -30.85 -13.28
N GLN A 172 15.57 -29.62 -12.79
CA GLN A 172 15.81 -29.27 -11.38
C GLN A 172 14.90 -30.06 -10.43
N LEU A 173 13.60 -30.15 -10.73
CA LEU A 173 12.63 -30.88 -9.90
C LEU A 173 12.89 -32.39 -9.88
N ALA A 174 13.42 -32.96 -10.96
CA ALA A 174 13.83 -34.37 -11.02
C ALA A 174 15.15 -34.67 -10.28
N ALA A 175 15.96 -33.65 -9.94
CA ALA A 175 17.26 -33.83 -9.30
C ALA A 175 17.20 -34.09 -7.78
N GLY A 176 16.05 -33.85 -7.14
CA GLY A 176 15.82 -34.12 -5.71
C GLY A 176 15.22 -32.94 -4.94
N THR A 177 14.66 -33.23 -3.76
CA THR A 177 13.88 -32.27 -2.96
C THR A 177 14.67 -31.01 -2.59
N ASP A 178 15.94 -31.14 -2.22
CA ASP A 178 16.78 -30.02 -1.78
C ASP A 178 17.03 -29.00 -2.91
N VAL A 179 17.10 -29.49 -4.16
CA VAL A 179 17.22 -28.65 -5.37
C VAL A 179 15.87 -28.01 -5.71
N ALA A 180 14.77 -28.75 -5.53
CA ALA A 180 13.42 -28.35 -5.87
C ALA A 180 12.84 -27.18 -5.04
N VAL A 181 13.44 -26.82 -3.89
CA VAL A 181 12.98 -25.74 -2.99
C VAL A 181 13.95 -24.55 -2.87
N THR A 182 14.95 -24.48 -3.75
CA THR A 182 15.90 -23.36 -3.80
C THR A 182 15.23 -22.03 -4.16
N ASP A 183 15.84 -20.90 -3.77
CA ASP A 183 15.36 -19.56 -4.16
C ASP A 183 15.26 -19.39 -5.68
N SER A 184 16.21 -19.99 -6.42
CA SER A 184 16.27 -20.07 -7.88
C SER A 184 15.03 -20.74 -8.48
N THR A 185 14.67 -21.92 -7.98
CA THR A 185 13.51 -22.70 -8.43
C THR A 185 12.19 -22.01 -8.04
N ILE A 186 12.09 -21.50 -6.80
CA ILE A 186 10.93 -20.74 -6.31
C ILE A 186 10.71 -19.47 -7.15
N PHE A 187 11.76 -18.69 -7.44
CA PHE A 187 11.68 -17.53 -8.33
C PHE A 187 11.22 -17.91 -9.74
N THR A 188 11.74 -19.01 -10.28
CA THR A 188 11.35 -19.51 -11.61
C THR A 188 9.86 -19.83 -11.67
N VAL A 189 9.30 -20.49 -10.64
CA VAL A 189 7.84 -20.76 -10.57
C VAL A 189 7.03 -19.48 -10.42
N VAL A 190 7.45 -18.53 -9.58
CA VAL A 190 6.78 -17.22 -9.45
C VAL A 190 6.78 -16.45 -10.77
N ALA A 191 7.89 -16.47 -11.51
CA ALA A 191 8.01 -15.81 -12.80
C ALA A 191 7.16 -16.48 -13.89
N LEU A 192 7.07 -17.81 -13.90
CA LEU A 192 6.17 -18.56 -14.78
C LEU A 192 4.70 -18.19 -14.50
N ALA A 193 4.29 -18.19 -13.22
CA ALA A 193 2.94 -17.82 -12.80
C ALA A 193 2.58 -16.37 -13.15
N LEU A 194 3.49 -15.41 -12.91
CA LEU A 194 3.32 -14.00 -13.32
C LEU A 194 3.21 -13.80 -14.84
N ARG A 195 3.67 -14.78 -15.64
CA ARG A 195 3.62 -14.78 -17.11
C ARG A 195 2.48 -15.62 -17.69
N SER A 196 1.74 -16.37 -16.88
CA SER A 196 0.67 -17.25 -17.36
C SER A 196 -0.61 -16.44 -17.63
N GLU A 197 -0.98 -16.37 -18.91
CA GLU A 197 -2.27 -15.79 -19.32
C GLU A 197 -3.42 -16.71 -18.89
N ASP A 198 -3.23 -18.02 -19.01
CA ASP A 198 -4.17 -19.05 -18.56
C ASP A 198 -4.27 -19.12 -17.02
N LEU A 199 -5.51 -19.15 -16.52
CA LEU A 199 -5.84 -19.26 -15.10
C LEU A 199 -5.53 -20.65 -14.54
N ASP A 200 -5.73 -21.72 -15.31
CA ASP A 200 -5.53 -23.09 -14.82
C ASP A 200 -4.04 -23.42 -14.66
N ALA A 201 -3.21 -23.00 -15.63
CA ALA A 201 -1.75 -23.00 -15.50
C ALA A 201 -1.27 -22.05 -14.38
N THR A 202 -1.88 -20.88 -14.19
CA THR A 202 -1.53 -19.97 -13.06
C THR A 202 -1.81 -20.65 -11.72
N SER A 203 -2.98 -21.28 -11.57
CA SER A 203 -3.40 -22.03 -10.39
C SER A 203 -2.48 -23.23 -10.12
N THR A 204 -2.13 -23.98 -11.17
CA THR A 204 -1.19 -25.10 -11.10
C THR A 204 0.19 -24.67 -10.61
N HIS A 205 0.73 -23.56 -11.14
CA HIS A 205 1.99 -22.99 -10.64
C HIS A 205 1.87 -22.50 -9.19
N MET A 206 0.74 -21.92 -8.79
CA MET A 206 0.51 -21.46 -7.42
C MET A 206 0.39 -22.60 -6.39
N HIS A 207 -0.24 -23.71 -6.74
CA HIS A 207 -0.24 -24.91 -5.88
C HIS A 207 1.15 -25.54 -5.78
N GLY A 208 1.92 -25.56 -6.86
CA GLY A 208 3.33 -25.96 -6.83
C GLY A 208 4.18 -25.06 -5.92
N LEU A 209 4.02 -23.74 -6.03
CA LEU A 209 4.69 -22.75 -5.19
C LEU A 209 4.33 -22.89 -3.71
N GLN A 210 3.04 -23.05 -3.40
CA GLN A 210 2.56 -23.31 -2.02
C GLN A 210 3.24 -24.56 -1.44
N GLN A 211 3.38 -25.62 -2.23
CA GLN A 211 4.04 -26.85 -1.78
C GLN A 211 5.55 -26.68 -1.57
N MET A 212 6.26 -25.96 -2.45
CA MET A 212 7.69 -25.63 -2.26
C MET A 212 7.92 -24.83 -0.99
N ILE A 213 7.09 -23.81 -0.74
CA ILE A 213 7.17 -22.96 0.45
C ILE A 213 6.86 -23.77 1.72
N ARG A 214 5.87 -24.66 1.69
CA ARG A 214 5.58 -25.59 2.81
C ARG A 214 6.74 -26.52 3.11
N LEU A 215 7.33 -27.15 2.09
CA LEU A 215 8.48 -28.06 2.24
C LEU A 215 9.71 -27.36 2.84
N ARG A 216 9.86 -26.04 2.61
CA ARG A 216 10.91 -25.21 3.18
C ARG A 216 10.63 -24.71 4.61
N GLY A 217 9.48 -25.04 5.20
CA GLY A 217 9.09 -24.62 6.56
C GLY A 217 8.21 -23.38 6.61
N GLY A 218 7.62 -22.95 5.49
CA GLY A 218 6.72 -21.80 5.40
C GLY A 218 7.37 -20.54 4.81
N ILE A 219 6.55 -19.51 4.60
CA ILE A 219 6.94 -18.25 3.93
C ILE A 219 8.03 -17.46 4.67
N SER A 220 8.13 -17.63 5.99
CA SER A 220 9.20 -17.05 6.83
C SER A 220 10.59 -17.63 6.53
N ALA A 221 10.69 -18.85 5.98
CA ALA A 221 11.96 -19.47 5.58
C ALA A 221 12.59 -18.88 4.29
N LEU A 222 11.97 -17.82 3.75
CA LEU A 222 12.50 -16.97 2.68
C LEU A 222 12.97 -15.59 3.20
N SER A 223 13.00 -15.35 4.52
CA SER A 223 13.30 -14.02 5.12
C SER A 223 14.67 -13.43 4.75
N THR A 224 15.63 -14.30 4.38
CA THR A 224 16.95 -13.91 3.87
C THR A 224 16.91 -13.26 2.49
N LYS A 225 15.94 -13.60 1.63
CA LYS A 225 15.72 -12.98 0.30
C LYS A 225 14.36 -12.30 0.26
N ARG A 226 14.27 -11.14 0.94
CA ARG A 226 13.00 -10.46 1.22
C ARG A 226 12.20 -10.07 -0.03
N SER A 227 12.88 -9.76 -1.14
CA SER A 227 12.21 -9.47 -2.42
C SER A 227 11.48 -10.71 -2.96
N LEU A 228 11.97 -11.92 -2.70
CA LEU A 228 11.33 -13.18 -3.10
C LEU A 228 10.06 -13.47 -2.28
N GLN A 229 10.06 -13.23 -0.96
CA GLN A 229 8.85 -13.30 -0.12
C GLN A 229 7.72 -12.44 -0.70
N ILE A 230 8.05 -11.16 -0.93
CA ILE A 230 7.11 -10.16 -1.47
C ILE A 230 6.56 -10.61 -2.83
N LYS A 231 7.40 -11.20 -3.69
CA LYS A 231 6.97 -11.74 -4.99
C LYS A 231 6.02 -12.92 -4.88
N CYS A 232 6.31 -13.88 -3.99
CA CYS A 232 5.41 -15.01 -3.72
C CYS A 232 4.03 -14.53 -3.25
N CYS A 233 4.01 -13.56 -2.33
CA CYS A 233 2.77 -12.92 -1.86
C CYS A 233 2.03 -12.17 -2.98
N ARG A 234 2.76 -11.45 -3.85
CA ARG A 234 2.18 -10.67 -4.96
C ARG A 234 1.46 -11.55 -5.98
N ILE A 235 2.01 -12.72 -6.35
CA ILE A 235 1.36 -13.62 -7.31
C ILE A 235 0.14 -14.35 -6.69
N ASP A 236 0.22 -14.74 -5.42
CA ASP A 236 -0.89 -15.36 -4.68
C ASP A 236 -2.09 -14.40 -4.57
N LEU A 237 -1.84 -13.15 -4.18
CA LEU A 237 -2.85 -12.10 -4.14
C LEU A 237 -3.38 -11.71 -5.53
N ALA A 238 -2.54 -11.73 -6.57
CA ALA A 238 -2.99 -11.50 -7.95
C ALA A 238 -3.95 -12.61 -8.43
N LEU A 239 -3.67 -13.87 -8.13
CA LEU A 239 -4.58 -14.98 -8.44
C LEU A 239 -5.90 -14.86 -7.65
N ALA A 240 -5.83 -14.51 -6.36
CA ALA A 240 -7.00 -14.26 -5.52
C ALA A 240 -7.88 -13.11 -6.06
N MET A 241 -7.28 -12.03 -6.58
CA MET A 241 -8.00 -10.94 -7.25
C MET A 241 -8.61 -11.35 -8.60
N ARG A 242 -7.91 -12.15 -9.41
CA ARG A 242 -8.43 -12.66 -10.70
C ARG A 242 -9.60 -13.62 -10.54
N THR A 243 -9.64 -14.41 -9.46
CA THR A 243 -10.58 -15.54 -9.28
C THR A 243 -11.64 -15.33 -8.21
N GLY A 244 -11.45 -14.37 -7.29
CA GLY A 244 -12.26 -14.25 -6.08
C GLY A 244 -11.97 -15.31 -5.01
N ALA A 245 -11.03 -16.23 -5.25
CA ALA A 245 -10.64 -17.26 -4.30
C ALA A 245 -9.87 -16.67 -3.09
N LYS A 246 -9.74 -17.47 -2.03
CA LYS A 246 -8.88 -17.13 -0.89
C LYS A 246 -7.41 -17.44 -1.24
N PRO A 247 -6.47 -16.53 -0.94
CA PRO A 247 -5.06 -16.74 -1.23
C PRO A 247 -4.46 -17.84 -0.33
N LEU A 248 -3.39 -18.46 -0.83
CA LEU A 248 -2.88 -19.77 -0.41
C LEU A 248 -1.75 -19.72 0.63
N LEU A 249 -1.01 -18.61 0.76
CA LEU A 249 0.24 -18.55 1.54
C LEU A 249 0.09 -18.08 3.00
N PHE A 250 -1.01 -17.41 3.35
CA PHE A 250 -1.35 -17.06 4.73
C PHE A 250 -2.82 -17.36 4.97
N THR A 251 -3.11 -18.35 5.81
CA THR A 251 -4.49 -18.76 6.14
C THR A 251 -4.70 -18.78 7.66
N PRO A 252 -5.94 -18.65 8.17
CA PRO A 252 -6.21 -18.84 9.60
C PRO A 252 -5.77 -20.24 10.06
N PRO A 253 -5.12 -20.40 11.22
CA PRO A 253 -4.96 -19.41 12.30
C PRO A 253 -3.71 -18.51 12.20
N GLU A 254 -2.84 -18.71 11.22
CA GLU A 254 -1.55 -17.98 11.07
C GLU A 254 -1.77 -16.49 10.76
N LEU A 255 -2.86 -16.17 10.05
CA LEU A 255 -3.25 -14.82 9.67
C LEU A 255 -3.57 -13.94 10.90
N THR A 256 -2.65 -13.02 11.24
CA THR A 256 -2.84 -12.06 12.34
C THR A 256 -3.82 -10.95 11.96
N TRP A 257 -4.88 -10.82 12.76
CA TRP A 257 -5.95 -9.81 12.58
C TRP A 257 -5.70 -8.47 13.28
N LYS A 258 -4.68 -8.35 14.14
CA LYS A 258 -4.31 -7.08 14.78
C LYS A 258 -3.90 -6.04 13.71
N PRO A 259 -4.11 -4.74 13.95
CA PRO A 259 -3.51 -3.69 13.12
C PRO A 259 -1.99 -3.86 13.03
N TYR A 260 -1.45 -3.62 11.84
CA TYR A 260 -0.04 -3.77 11.53
C TYR A 260 0.72 -2.44 11.61
N LEU A 261 0.11 -1.37 11.10
CA LEU A 261 0.69 -0.03 11.01
C LEU A 261 0.03 0.94 12.00
N ALA A 262 -1.29 0.88 12.12
CA ALA A 262 -2.07 1.75 13.00
C ALA A 262 -1.99 1.31 14.47
N ASP A 263 -2.30 2.24 15.38
CA ASP A 263 -2.44 1.97 16.80
C ASP A 263 -3.84 2.41 17.25
N PRO A 264 -4.77 1.48 17.55
CA PRO A 264 -6.13 1.82 17.97
C PRO A 264 -6.23 2.75 19.19
N ALA A 265 -5.18 2.86 20.01
CA ALA A 265 -5.17 3.77 21.15
C ALA A 265 -4.73 5.21 20.82
N THR A 266 -4.18 5.46 19.61
CA THR A 266 -3.65 6.80 19.24
C THR A 266 -3.97 7.26 17.81
N SER A 267 -4.29 6.35 16.89
CA SER A 267 -4.91 6.68 15.60
C SER A 267 -6.30 7.27 15.86
N PRO A 268 -6.63 8.47 15.34
CA PRO A 268 -7.97 8.99 15.45
C PRO A 268 -8.98 8.04 14.80
N THR A 269 -10.08 7.75 15.48
CA THR A 269 -11.28 7.13 14.90
C THR A 269 -11.98 8.14 14.00
N ALA A 270 -11.32 8.51 12.90
CA ALA A 270 -11.69 9.61 12.03
C ALA A 270 -12.96 9.37 11.20
N TYR A 271 -13.41 8.11 11.15
CA TYR A 271 -14.66 7.73 10.50
C TYR A 271 -15.70 7.29 11.53
N PRO A 272 -16.96 7.74 11.45
CA PRO A 272 -18.01 7.38 12.40
C PRO A 272 -18.57 5.98 12.11
N TRP A 273 -17.76 4.95 12.38
CA TRP A 273 -18.12 3.55 12.14
C TRP A 273 -19.42 3.10 12.83
N HIS A 274 -19.77 3.72 13.97
CA HIS A 274 -21.00 3.43 14.73
C HIS A 274 -22.26 4.14 14.19
N ASP A 275 -22.11 5.27 13.49
CA ASP A 275 -23.24 5.94 12.81
C ASP A 275 -23.55 5.22 11.48
N LEU A 276 -22.53 4.55 10.92
CA LEU A 276 -22.61 3.78 9.69
C LEU A 276 -23.14 2.35 9.89
N LEU A 277 -22.70 1.65 10.96
CA LEU A 277 -22.98 0.24 11.22
C LEU A 277 -23.33 0.02 12.69
N ASP A 278 -24.46 -0.67 12.96
CA ASP A 278 -24.89 -1.01 14.32
C ASP A 278 -23.90 -1.94 15.05
N SER A 279 -23.20 -2.79 14.30
CA SER A 279 -22.25 -3.79 14.80
C SER A 279 -21.13 -4.06 13.77
N PRO A 280 -20.16 -3.15 13.60
CA PRO A 280 -19.08 -3.33 12.63
C PRO A 280 -18.11 -4.45 13.04
N ASP A 281 -17.74 -5.30 12.08
CA ASP A 281 -16.69 -6.29 12.28
C ASP A 281 -15.35 -5.59 12.58
N ILE A 282 -14.85 -5.77 13.80
CA ILE A 282 -13.61 -5.16 14.28
C ILE A 282 -12.39 -5.49 13.38
N ARG A 283 -12.41 -6.62 12.67
CA ARG A 283 -11.38 -6.98 11.69
C ARG A 283 -11.37 -6.04 10.49
N LEU A 284 -12.56 -5.65 10.02
CA LEU A 284 -12.75 -4.70 8.92
C LEU A 284 -12.28 -3.30 9.34
N VAL A 285 -12.63 -2.87 10.56
CA VAL A 285 -12.18 -1.60 11.16
C VAL A 285 -10.66 -1.55 11.31
N TYR A 286 -10.02 -2.63 11.78
CA TYR A 286 -8.56 -2.70 11.91
C TYR A 286 -7.82 -2.61 10.56
N ILE A 287 -8.40 -3.15 9.48
CA ILE A 287 -7.86 -2.98 8.12
C ILE A 287 -8.01 -1.53 7.66
N TYR A 288 -9.17 -0.89 7.90
CA TYR A 288 -9.38 0.51 7.58
C TYR A 288 -8.38 1.44 8.29
N LEU A 289 -8.12 1.20 9.58
CA LEU A 289 -7.14 2.00 10.34
C LEU A 289 -5.73 1.90 9.74
N ASP A 290 -5.30 0.69 9.35
CA ASP A 290 -4.01 0.50 8.66
C ASP A 290 -3.96 1.24 7.31
N LEU A 291 -5.02 1.14 6.50
CA LEU A 291 -5.12 1.84 5.21
C LEU A 291 -5.16 3.37 5.36
N GLY A 292 -5.86 3.90 6.37
CA GLY A 292 -5.93 5.33 6.67
C GLY A 292 -4.59 5.89 7.17
N GLU A 293 -3.88 5.15 8.02
CA GLU A 293 -2.51 5.48 8.46
C GLU A 293 -1.52 5.45 7.27
N PHE A 294 -1.66 4.47 6.39
CA PHE A 294 -0.82 4.31 5.20
C PHE A 294 -1.07 5.41 4.15
N GLY A 295 -2.33 5.68 3.80
CA GLY A 295 -2.68 6.74 2.84
C GLY A 295 -2.26 8.12 3.33
N ARG A 296 -2.44 8.40 4.63
CA ARG A 296 -1.94 9.62 5.27
C ARG A 296 -0.40 9.69 5.29
N SER A 297 0.28 8.57 5.50
CA SER A 297 1.74 8.47 5.41
C SER A 297 2.27 8.71 3.99
N LEU A 298 1.61 8.17 2.96
CA LEU A 298 1.92 8.42 1.54
C LEU A 298 1.69 9.88 1.14
N ASN A 299 0.58 10.46 1.55
CA ASN A 299 0.29 11.89 1.32
C ASN A 299 1.34 12.78 2.00
N LEU A 300 1.73 12.49 3.24
CA LEU A 300 2.79 13.22 3.94
C LEU A 300 4.17 13.04 3.28
N ALA A 301 4.49 11.83 2.81
CA ALA A 301 5.71 11.54 2.06
C ALA A 301 5.77 12.38 0.77
N HIS A 302 4.72 12.32 -0.05
CA HIS A 302 4.58 13.10 -1.28
C HIS A 302 4.70 14.62 -1.05
N GLN A 303 4.07 15.15 0.01
CA GLN A 303 4.07 16.57 0.32
C GLN A 303 5.42 17.05 0.88
N THR A 304 6.08 16.25 1.72
CA THR A 304 7.37 16.60 2.34
C THR A 304 8.60 16.19 1.54
N LYS A 305 8.39 15.53 0.38
CA LYS A 305 9.43 14.88 -0.45
C LYS A 305 10.32 13.92 0.35
N ARG A 306 9.74 13.32 1.39
CA ARG A 306 10.29 12.19 2.12
C ARG A 306 9.78 10.89 1.50
N LYS A 307 10.40 9.78 1.86
CA LYS A 307 10.05 8.45 1.32
C LYS A 307 9.74 7.44 2.42
N ILE A 308 8.97 6.42 2.07
CA ILE A 308 8.66 5.23 2.88
C ILE A 308 9.64 4.11 2.47
N PRO A 309 10.11 3.25 3.39
CA PRO A 309 10.89 2.07 3.04
C PRO A 309 10.13 1.15 2.07
N PRO A 310 10.80 0.58 1.04
CA PRO A 310 10.16 -0.32 0.07
C PRO A 310 9.53 -1.56 0.72
N SER A 311 10.26 -2.17 1.68
CA SER A 311 9.78 -3.28 2.50
C SER A 311 8.45 -2.95 3.18
N LEU A 312 8.38 -1.86 3.96
CA LEU A 312 7.16 -1.43 4.65
C LEU A 312 6.00 -1.14 3.68
N PHE A 313 6.28 -0.57 2.50
CA PHE A 313 5.25 -0.30 1.48
C PHE A 313 4.56 -1.60 1.01
N GLN A 314 5.34 -2.65 0.76
CA GLN A 314 4.79 -3.98 0.42
C GLN A 314 4.17 -4.65 1.65
N GLU A 315 4.84 -4.56 2.81
CA GLU A 315 4.41 -4.98 4.16
C GLU A 315 2.91 -4.71 4.40
N VAL A 316 2.53 -3.42 4.35
CA VAL A 316 1.16 -2.95 4.61
C VAL A 316 0.18 -3.50 3.56
N LEU A 317 0.49 -3.38 2.28
CA LEU A 317 -0.43 -3.76 1.20
C LEU A 317 -0.68 -5.28 1.18
N ILE A 318 0.36 -6.09 1.40
CA ILE A 318 0.26 -7.54 1.55
C ILE A 318 -0.62 -7.87 2.76
N SER A 319 -0.29 -7.31 3.93
CA SER A 319 -1.02 -7.50 5.18
C SER A 319 -2.51 -7.17 5.07
N VAL A 320 -2.84 -6.06 4.38
CA VAL A 320 -4.22 -5.62 4.14
C VAL A 320 -4.95 -6.57 3.20
N GLN A 321 -4.38 -6.92 2.05
CA GLN A 321 -5.06 -7.75 1.05
C GLN A 321 -5.31 -9.18 1.56
N TYR A 322 -4.34 -9.81 2.24
CA TYR A 322 -4.57 -11.13 2.85
C TYR A 322 -5.73 -11.13 3.86
N ARG A 323 -5.86 -10.07 4.67
CA ARG A 323 -6.98 -9.91 5.59
C ARG A 323 -8.29 -9.66 4.86
N LEU A 324 -8.33 -8.79 3.84
CA LEU A 324 -9.54 -8.49 3.06
C LEU A 324 -10.07 -9.69 2.25
N HIS A 325 -9.19 -10.50 1.67
CA HIS A 325 -9.59 -11.74 0.97
C HIS A 325 -10.08 -12.85 1.92
N HIS A 326 -9.72 -12.80 3.20
CA HIS A 326 -10.22 -13.73 4.22
C HIS A 326 -11.55 -13.30 4.87
N LEU A 327 -11.97 -12.05 4.66
CA LEU A 327 -13.30 -11.56 4.99
C LEU A 327 -14.26 -11.77 3.80
N SER A 328 -15.54 -11.96 4.10
CA SER A 328 -16.64 -12.04 3.14
C SER A 328 -17.95 -11.82 3.89
N TYR A 329 -18.81 -10.96 3.34
CA TYR A 329 -20.13 -10.64 3.88
C TYR A 329 -21.19 -10.83 2.79
N PRO A 330 -22.50 -10.81 3.11
CA PRO A 330 -23.56 -10.88 2.09
C PRO A 330 -23.46 -9.72 1.09
N SER A 331 -23.80 -9.93 -0.19
CA SER A 331 -23.63 -8.93 -1.26
C SER A 331 -24.44 -7.64 -1.09
N HIS A 332 -25.39 -7.62 -0.15
CA HIS A 332 -26.23 -6.49 0.25
C HIS A 332 -25.86 -5.92 1.63
N ASP A 333 -24.78 -6.40 2.26
CA ASP A 333 -24.22 -5.81 3.47
C ASP A 333 -23.28 -4.65 3.10
N VAL A 334 -23.43 -3.53 3.81
CA VAL A 334 -22.51 -2.38 3.74
C VAL A 334 -21.07 -2.80 4.02
N GLN A 335 -20.85 -3.80 4.88
CA GLN A 335 -19.53 -4.36 5.15
C GLN A 335 -18.89 -5.00 3.91
N GLU A 336 -19.67 -5.60 2.99
CA GLU A 336 -19.14 -6.16 1.75
C GLU A 336 -18.70 -5.04 0.80
N THR A 337 -19.50 -3.99 0.64
CA THR A 337 -19.12 -2.79 -0.13
C THR A 337 -17.88 -2.11 0.45
N LEU A 338 -17.76 -1.99 1.78
CA LEU A 338 -16.57 -1.43 2.43
C LEU A 338 -15.33 -2.33 2.27
N ARG A 339 -15.50 -3.65 2.35
CA ARG A 339 -14.44 -4.64 2.07
C ARG A 339 -13.95 -4.53 0.64
N LEU A 340 -14.86 -4.47 -0.33
CA LEU A 340 -14.57 -4.32 -1.76
C LEU A 340 -13.93 -2.97 -2.08
N ALA A 341 -14.39 -1.88 -1.45
CA ALA A 341 -13.80 -0.55 -1.57
C ALA A 341 -12.34 -0.54 -1.07
N MET A 342 -12.09 -1.06 0.13
CA MET A 342 -10.74 -1.16 0.68
C MET A 342 -9.84 -2.07 -0.16
N LEU A 343 -10.39 -3.16 -0.72
CA LEU A 343 -9.65 -4.06 -1.59
C LEU A 343 -9.28 -3.35 -2.91
N ALA A 344 -10.22 -2.66 -3.53
CA ALA A 344 -9.99 -1.86 -4.74
C ALA A 344 -8.98 -0.72 -4.51
N PHE A 345 -9.06 -0.01 -3.38
CA PHE A 345 -8.06 0.99 -2.97
C PHE A 345 -6.67 0.37 -2.82
N SER A 346 -6.55 -0.77 -2.13
CA SER A 346 -5.27 -1.48 -1.95
C SER A 346 -4.71 -2.01 -3.28
N ALA A 347 -5.56 -2.52 -4.19
CA ALA A 347 -5.16 -2.95 -5.52
C ALA A 347 -4.63 -1.78 -6.38
N SER A 348 -5.24 -0.59 -6.28
CA SER A 348 -4.75 0.62 -6.98
C SER A 348 -3.35 1.05 -6.53
N LEU A 349 -2.98 0.75 -5.28
CA LEU A 349 -1.64 0.98 -4.72
C LEU A 349 -0.65 -0.15 -5.03
N PHE A 350 -1.15 -1.39 -5.17
CA PHE A 350 -0.32 -2.59 -5.24
C PHE A 350 0.00 -3.05 -6.66
N LEU A 351 -0.95 -2.94 -7.59
CA LEU A 351 -0.90 -3.54 -8.93
C LEU A 351 -0.96 -2.54 -10.11
N SER A 352 -1.22 -1.25 -9.88
CA SER A 352 -1.27 -0.26 -10.96
C SER A 352 0.07 -0.17 -11.70
N ALA A 353 0.11 -0.56 -12.97
CA ALA A 353 1.28 -0.37 -13.84
C ALA A 353 1.03 0.83 -14.79
N PRO A 354 1.58 2.03 -14.51
CA PRO A 354 1.32 3.19 -15.36
C PRO A 354 2.03 3.05 -16.71
N HIS A 355 1.25 3.09 -17.80
CA HIS A 355 1.71 3.37 -19.16
C HIS A 355 2.61 2.33 -19.88
N SER A 356 2.76 1.08 -19.40
CA SER A 356 3.41 0.03 -20.18
C SER A 356 2.38 -0.85 -20.92
N PRO A 357 2.32 -0.82 -22.27
CA PRO A 357 1.38 -1.64 -23.05
C PRO A 357 1.73 -3.14 -23.05
N HIS A 358 2.84 -3.53 -22.42
CA HIS A 358 3.35 -4.91 -22.33
C HIS A 358 3.09 -5.59 -20.98
N THR A 359 2.67 -4.86 -19.94
CA THR A 359 2.31 -5.41 -18.61
C THR A 359 0.83 -5.80 -18.50
N ARG A 360 0.22 -6.22 -19.62
CA ARG A 360 -1.22 -6.53 -19.75
C ARG A 360 -1.83 -7.48 -18.70
N PRO A 361 -1.22 -8.62 -18.30
CA PRO A 361 -1.90 -9.58 -17.41
C PRO A 361 -2.22 -9.03 -16.00
N VAL A 362 -1.60 -7.92 -15.58
CA VAL A 362 -1.90 -7.28 -14.30
C VAL A 362 -3.20 -6.47 -14.36
N LEU A 363 -3.60 -5.95 -15.53
CA LEU A 363 -4.86 -5.20 -15.70
C LEU A 363 -6.12 -6.08 -15.64
N ASP A 364 -6.00 -7.40 -15.82
CA ASP A 364 -7.16 -8.29 -15.67
C ASP A 364 -7.54 -8.52 -14.19
N CYS A 365 -6.59 -8.34 -13.27
CA CYS A 365 -6.82 -8.47 -11.83
C CYS A 365 -7.84 -7.44 -11.29
N SER A 366 -7.90 -6.25 -11.89
CA SER A 366 -8.85 -5.21 -11.49
C SER A 366 -10.24 -5.35 -12.11
N LYS A 367 -10.41 -6.12 -13.20
CA LYS A 367 -11.71 -6.26 -13.91
C LYS A 367 -12.78 -6.88 -13.03
N GLY A 368 -12.52 -8.06 -12.48
CA GLY A 368 -13.47 -8.77 -11.60
C GLY A 368 -13.78 -7.97 -10.33
N LEU A 369 -12.75 -7.41 -9.70
CA LEU A 369 -12.86 -6.59 -8.50
C LEU A 369 -13.66 -5.30 -8.73
N ALA A 370 -13.40 -4.57 -9.82
CA ALA A 370 -14.13 -3.36 -10.16
C ALA A 370 -15.59 -3.64 -10.56
N ALA A 371 -15.86 -4.74 -11.26
CA ALA A 371 -17.22 -5.18 -11.58
C ALA A 371 -18.01 -5.52 -10.30
N GLY A 372 -17.46 -6.35 -9.42
CA GLY A 372 -18.10 -6.74 -8.15
C GLY A 372 -18.29 -5.57 -7.18
N PHE A 373 -17.32 -4.65 -7.09
CA PHE A 373 -17.46 -3.43 -6.29
C PHE A 373 -18.55 -2.50 -6.84
N ALA A 374 -18.56 -2.24 -8.16
CA ALA A 374 -19.61 -1.44 -8.78
C ALA A 374 -21.00 -2.09 -8.66
N GLU A 375 -21.09 -3.42 -8.71
CA GLU A 375 -22.34 -4.15 -8.50
C GLU A 375 -22.81 -4.07 -7.05
N SER A 376 -21.94 -4.24 -6.04
CA SER A 376 -22.30 -4.10 -4.62
C SER A 376 -22.75 -2.67 -4.29
N LEU A 377 -22.13 -1.64 -4.89
CA LEU A 377 -22.58 -0.25 -4.79
C LEU A 377 -23.99 -0.05 -5.35
N LEU A 378 -24.27 -0.60 -6.53
CA LEU A 378 -25.60 -0.49 -7.17
C LEU A 378 -26.67 -1.28 -6.41
N LEU A 379 -26.34 -2.47 -5.91
CA LEU A 379 -27.26 -3.31 -5.12
C LEU A 379 -27.68 -2.63 -3.81
N LEU A 380 -26.78 -1.91 -3.13
CA LEU A 380 -27.10 -1.17 -1.91
C LEU A 380 -28.07 0.00 -2.12
N HIS A 381 -28.23 0.50 -3.36
CA HIS A 381 -28.86 1.80 -3.67
C HIS A 381 -28.32 2.98 -2.84
N VAL A 382 -27.12 2.79 -2.27
CA VAL A 382 -26.28 3.78 -1.58
C VAL A 382 -27.07 4.69 -0.62
N PHE A 383 -27.43 4.11 0.53
CA PHE A 383 -27.88 4.75 1.78
C PHE A 383 -29.13 5.66 1.73
N GLU A 384 -30.20 5.29 1.03
CA GLU A 384 -31.53 5.89 1.28
C GLU A 384 -32.15 5.48 2.64
N ARG A 385 -31.45 5.81 3.74
CA ARG A 385 -31.99 5.78 5.10
C ARG A 385 -32.92 6.98 5.27
N LYS A 386 -34.21 6.73 5.56
CA LYS A 386 -35.19 7.79 5.83
C LYS A 386 -34.78 8.59 7.07
N THR A 387 -34.20 9.77 6.86
CA THR A 387 -33.86 10.69 7.95
C THR A 387 -35.11 11.41 8.44
N HIS A 388 -35.30 11.44 9.76
CA HIS A 388 -36.37 12.23 10.39
C HIS A 388 -36.08 13.74 10.39
N ASP A 389 -34.84 14.13 10.07
CA ASP A 389 -34.28 15.49 10.30
C ASP A 389 -33.47 16.02 9.10
N GLY A 390 -33.67 15.46 7.89
CA GLY A 390 -33.22 16.02 6.61
C GLY A 390 -31.71 16.00 6.29
N ARG A 391 -30.83 15.66 7.24
CA ARG A 391 -29.40 15.44 7.01
C ARG A 391 -29.05 13.96 7.04
N ASP A 392 -28.61 13.43 5.90
CA ASP A 392 -27.99 12.10 5.83
C ASP A 392 -26.48 12.20 6.11
N PRO A 393 -25.94 11.53 7.15
CA PRO A 393 -24.51 11.52 7.45
C PRO A 393 -23.69 10.66 6.45
N CYS A 394 -24.33 9.83 5.63
CA CYS A 394 -23.65 8.90 4.73
C CYS A 394 -23.20 9.55 3.41
N LEU A 395 -23.77 10.69 3.00
CA LEU A 395 -23.47 11.34 1.70
C LEU A 395 -21.97 11.56 1.42
N GLU A 396 -21.16 11.82 2.46
CA GLU A 396 -19.70 11.91 2.29
C GLU A 396 -19.05 10.55 1.97
N LEU A 397 -19.53 9.46 2.58
CA LEU A 397 -19.13 8.09 2.25
C LEU A 397 -19.58 7.72 0.84
N ASP A 398 -20.84 7.96 0.52
CA ASP A 398 -21.47 7.69 -0.77
C ASP A 398 -20.64 8.25 -1.92
N LEU A 399 -20.23 9.51 -1.76
CA LEU A 399 -19.35 10.20 -2.68
C LEU A 399 -17.98 9.51 -2.75
N CYS A 400 -17.32 9.24 -1.61
CA CYS A 400 -16.03 8.53 -1.59
C CYS A 400 -16.08 7.18 -2.32
N LEU A 401 -17.12 6.38 -2.06
CA LEU A 401 -17.30 5.05 -2.61
C LEU A 401 -17.62 5.06 -4.11
N ALA A 402 -18.59 5.87 -4.54
CA ALA A 402 -18.94 6.00 -5.95
C ALA A 402 -17.75 6.53 -6.77
N PHE A 403 -17.00 7.48 -6.21
CA PHE A 403 -15.83 8.08 -6.84
C PHE A 403 -14.68 7.08 -6.96
N LEU A 404 -14.36 6.33 -5.90
CA LEU A 404 -13.37 5.25 -5.93
C LEU A 404 -13.75 4.17 -6.96
N GLY A 405 -15.03 3.77 -6.97
CA GLY A 405 -15.57 2.83 -7.95
C GLY A 405 -15.39 3.32 -9.38
N ARG A 406 -15.73 4.59 -9.65
CA ARG A 406 -15.57 5.20 -10.98
C ARG A 406 -14.10 5.30 -11.41
N VAL A 407 -13.18 5.70 -10.53
CA VAL A 407 -11.74 5.71 -10.84
C VAL A 407 -11.25 4.32 -11.26
N MET A 408 -11.65 3.27 -10.54
CA MET A 408 -11.26 1.88 -10.86
C MET A 408 -11.90 1.35 -12.14
N VAL A 409 -13.16 1.68 -12.42
CA VAL A 409 -13.87 1.31 -13.66
C VAL A 409 -13.29 2.01 -14.90
N SER A 410 -12.71 3.21 -14.74
CA SER A 410 -12.25 4.06 -15.84
C SER A 410 -11.00 3.53 -16.59
N GLY A 411 -10.30 2.54 -16.04
CA GLY A 411 -9.06 1.99 -16.62
C GLY A 411 -9.24 0.77 -17.53
N LEU A 412 -10.47 0.47 -17.96
CA LEU A 412 -10.84 -0.79 -18.62
C LEU A 412 -11.46 -0.53 -20.01
N ASP A 413 -11.02 -1.25 -21.03
CA ASP A 413 -11.71 -1.29 -22.33
C ASP A 413 -13.15 -1.80 -22.13
N LEU A 414 -14.14 -1.02 -22.59
CA LEU A 414 -15.52 -1.16 -22.16
C LEU A 414 -16.35 -2.08 -23.07
N ALA A 415 -16.88 -3.15 -22.48
CA ALA A 415 -18.12 -3.77 -22.96
C ALA A 415 -19.34 -2.94 -22.49
N GLU A 416 -20.48 -3.07 -23.17
CA GLU A 416 -21.70 -2.26 -22.96
C GLU A 416 -22.15 -2.20 -21.48
N GLN A 417 -22.12 -3.33 -20.77
CA GLN A 417 -22.46 -3.40 -19.34
C GLN A 417 -21.57 -2.49 -18.48
N GLN A 418 -20.28 -2.37 -18.82
CA GLN A 418 -19.33 -1.56 -18.07
C GLN A 418 -19.51 -0.07 -18.35
N GLN A 419 -19.86 0.29 -19.60
CA GLN A 419 -20.28 1.65 -19.94
C GLN A 419 -21.58 2.06 -19.21
N GLN A 420 -22.52 1.12 -19.03
CA GLN A 420 -23.72 1.37 -18.22
C GLN A 420 -23.38 1.61 -16.74
N ARG A 421 -22.50 0.79 -16.14
CA ARG A 421 -22.03 1.00 -14.75
C ARG A 421 -21.36 2.38 -14.58
N SER A 422 -20.51 2.80 -15.53
CA SER A 422 -19.89 4.13 -15.52
C SER A 422 -20.92 5.26 -15.45
N ARG A 423 -21.95 5.23 -16.32
CA ARG A 423 -23.00 6.27 -16.35
C ARG A 423 -23.79 6.36 -15.04
N LEU A 424 -24.08 5.21 -14.40
CA LEU A 424 -24.78 5.18 -13.11
C LEU A 424 -23.92 5.76 -11.98
N LEU A 425 -22.62 5.45 -11.96
CA LEU A 425 -21.67 6.03 -10.99
C LEU A 425 -21.50 7.54 -11.20
N ASP A 426 -21.38 8.01 -12.46
CA ASP A 426 -21.33 9.44 -12.78
C ASP A 426 -22.59 10.17 -12.29
N GLY A 427 -23.76 9.58 -12.48
CA GLY A 427 -25.04 10.08 -11.98
C GLY A 427 -25.08 10.23 -10.46
N LYS A 428 -24.66 9.20 -9.70
CA LYS A 428 -24.60 9.27 -8.21
C LYS A 428 -23.53 10.25 -7.74
N ILE A 429 -22.37 10.37 -8.42
CA ILE A 429 -21.36 11.40 -8.09
C ILE A 429 -21.95 12.80 -8.28
N ILE A 430 -22.63 13.06 -9.41
CA ILE A 430 -23.23 14.38 -9.70
C ILE A 430 -24.35 14.73 -8.71
N SER A 431 -25.24 13.79 -8.37
CA SER A 431 -26.34 14.03 -7.44
C SER A 431 -25.85 14.21 -6.00
N THR A 432 -24.92 13.37 -5.53
CA THR A 432 -24.36 13.44 -4.18
C THR A 432 -23.51 14.70 -3.99
N ALA A 433 -22.71 15.09 -4.99
CA ALA A 433 -21.96 16.35 -4.98
C ALA A 433 -22.89 17.57 -4.89
N ARG A 434 -24.02 17.55 -5.62
CA ARG A 434 -25.06 18.60 -5.55
C ARG A 434 -25.73 18.64 -4.18
N ALA A 435 -26.06 17.50 -3.58
CA ALA A 435 -26.65 17.42 -2.24
C ALA A 435 -25.71 17.94 -1.14
N LEU A 436 -24.41 17.70 -1.27
CA LEU A 436 -23.36 18.24 -0.38
C LEU A 436 -22.95 19.69 -0.70
N GLY A 437 -23.52 20.32 -1.74
CA GLY A 437 -23.18 21.68 -2.16
C GLY A 437 -21.75 21.87 -2.69
N LEU A 438 -21.08 20.80 -3.13
CA LEU A 438 -19.69 20.82 -3.55
C LEU A 438 -19.56 21.39 -4.97
N THR A 439 -18.86 22.51 -5.11
CA THR A 439 -18.75 23.25 -6.38
C THR A 439 -17.32 23.29 -6.93
N ALA A 440 -16.31 23.07 -6.10
CA ALA A 440 -14.90 23.07 -6.51
C ALA A 440 -14.20 21.74 -6.22
N TRP A 441 -13.24 21.36 -7.08
CA TRP A 441 -12.38 20.19 -6.88
C TRP A 441 -11.67 20.18 -5.52
N THR A 442 -11.33 21.35 -4.98
CA THR A 442 -10.71 21.50 -3.65
C THR A 442 -11.62 21.11 -2.49
N GLU A 443 -12.94 21.15 -2.70
CA GLU A 443 -13.97 20.74 -1.74
C GLU A 443 -14.25 19.24 -1.88
N MET A 444 -14.47 18.79 -3.12
CA MET A 444 -14.57 17.38 -3.51
C MET A 444 -13.42 16.56 -2.91
N ARG A 445 -12.16 16.94 -3.21
CA ARG A 445 -10.94 16.32 -2.69
C ARG A 445 -10.84 16.34 -1.15
N ARG A 446 -11.49 17.29 -0.46
CA ARG A 446 -11.50 17.35 1.01
C ARG A 446 -12.37 16.23 1.58
N VAL A 447 -13.55 16.01 1.01
CA VAL A 447 -14.46 14.92 1.38
C VAL A 447 -13.84 13.56 1.05
N LEU A 448 -13.29 13.40 -0.16
CA LEU A 448 -12.64 12.16 -0.61
C LEU A 448 -11.48 11.73 0.33
N LYS A 449 -10.76 12.69 0.92
CA LYS A 449 -9.72 12.46 1.93
C LYS A 449 -10.23 12.03 3.32
N GLY A 450 -11.53 12.16 3.60
CA GLY A 450 -12.15 11.71 4.85
C GLY A 450 -12.18 10.19 5.00
N PHE A 451 -12.30 9.47 3.87
CA PHE A 451 -12.27 8.01 3.82
C PHE A 451 -10.88 7.48 3.43
N LEU A 452 -10.61 7.31 2.12
CA LEU A 452 -9.36 6.72 1.61
C LEU A 452 -8.94 7.39 0.30
N TRP A 453 -7.89 8.23 0.34
CA TRP A 453 -7.40 8.98 -0.82
C TRP A 453 -5.88 9.14 -0.79
N VAL A 454 -5.22 8.91 -1.93
CA VAL A 454 -3.77 9.10 -2.11
C VAL A 454 -3.52 10.07 -3.26
N ASP A 455 -2.98 11.24 -2.91
CA ASP A 455 -2.84 12.42 -3.79
C ASP A 455 -2.14 12.07 -5.11
N VAL A 456 -1.05 11.31 -5.04
CA VAL A 456 -0.24 10.90 -6.20
C VAL A 456 -0.97 9.98 -7.20
N ILE A 457 -1.95 9.18 -6.75
CA ILE A 457 -2.66 8.22 -7.64
C ILE A 457 -4.02 8.79 -8.06
N HIS A 458 -4.77 9.35 -7.11
CA HIS A 458 -6.20 9.60 -7.29
C HIS A 458 -6.52 11.05 -7.71
N ASP A 459 -5.65 12.04 -7.46
CA ASP A 459 -5.95 13.44 -7.78
C ASP A 459 -6.13 13.70 -9.29
N GLU A 460 -5.30 13.09 -10.15
CA GLU A 460 -5.33 13.35 -11.59
C GLU A 460 -6.49 12.63 -12.30
N PRO A 461 -6.75 11.31 -12.07
CA PRO A 461 -7.97 10.67 -12.56
C PRO A 461 -9.23 11.32 -11.99
N GLY A 462 -9.21 11.71 -10.71
CA GLY A 462 -10.36 12.32 -10.05
C GLY A 462 -10.68 13.71 -10.55
N ARG A 463 -9.68 14.58 -10.70
CA ARG A 463 -9.87 15.89 -11.32
C ARG A 463 -10.51 15.74 -12.71
N ARG A 464 -10.03 14.83 -13.55
CA ARG A 464 -10.65 14.56 -14.87
C ARG A 464 -12.13 14.20 -14.76
N LEU A 465 -12.49 13.27 -13.87
CA LEU A 465 -13.89 12.87 -13.66
C LEU A 465 -14.76 14.05 -13.19
N PHE A 466 -14.26 14.85 -12.25
CA PHE A 466 -14.97 16.03 -11.74
C PHE A 466 -15.14 17.12 -12.82
N ASP A 467 -14.10 17.38 -13.61
CA ASP A 467 -14.11 18.39 -14.67
C ASP A 467 -15.06 17.96 -15.81
N THR A 468 -15.05 16.67 -16.23
CA THR A 468 -16.02 16.13 -17.20
C THR A 468 -17.46 16.16 -16.68
N ALA A 469 -17.70 15.76 -15.43
CA ALA A 469 -19.02 15.81 -14.78
C ALA A 469 -19.52 17.24 -14.49
N SER A 470 -18.66 18.24 -14.71
CA SER A 470 -19.01 19.66 -14.66
C SER A 470 -19.23 20.25 -16.05
N ALA A 471 -18.47 19.80 -17.06
CA ALA A 471 -18.61 20.23 -18.45
C ALA A 471 -19.95 19.82 -19.08
N GLY A 472 -20.40 18.57 -18.88
CA GLY A 472 -21.68 18.10 -19.45
C GLY A 472 -22.92 18.91 -19.01
N LYS A 473 -22.85 19.56 -17.84
CA LYS A 473 -23.91 20.46 -17.34
C LYS A 473 -24.01 21.78 -18.12
N LEU A 474 -22.95 22.19 -18.81
CA LEU A 474 -22.95 23.39 -19.66
C LEU A 474 -23.61 23.10 -21.02
N GLU A 475 -23.49 21.87 -21.51
CA GLU A 475 -24.14 21.43 -22.75
C GLU A 475 -25.65 21.23 -22.51
N GLU A 476 -26.05 20.56 -21.43
CA GLU A 476 -27.46 20.45 -20.98
C GLU A 476 -28.13 21.80 -20.64
N HIS A 477 -27.38 22.90 -20.50
CA HIS A 477 -27.90 24.27 -20.31
C HIS A 477 -27.85 25.14 -21.57
N CYS A 478 -27.41 24.60 -22.71
CA CYS A 478 -27.46 25.24 -24.03
C CYS A 478 -28.50 24.61 -24.97
N GLU A 479 -29.04 23.43 -24.63
CA GLU A 479 -30.09 22.72 -25.39
C GLU A 479 -31.49 22.83 -24.75
N ALA A 480 -31.68 23.73 -23.77
CA ALA A 480 -32.92 23.97 -23.02
C ALA A 480 -33.30 25.45 -22.95
#